data_AF-A0A1F9BV81-F1
#
_entry.id   AF-A0A1F9BV81-F1
#
_cell.length_a   1.000
_cell.length_b   1.000
_cell.length_c   1.000
_cell.angle_alpha   90.00
_cell.angle_beta   90.00
_cell.angle_gamma   90.00
#
_symmetry.space_group_name_H-M   'P 1'
#
loop_
_entity.id
_entity.type
_entity.pdbx_description
1 polymer ?
#
loop_
_entity_poly.entity_id
_entity_poly.type
_entity_poly.pdbx_seq_one_letter_code
_entity_poly.pdbx_strand_id
1 'polypeptide(L)'
;MRESFVSTIDIRGQSHPKTNFNIPHFGFSRRAMSLLLDKYPNCYTDMSSLEPFMEQEPASYKSFMQQYQDRILFGSDAVMGQPERVESTLEFMNRFLEDMEIFHKLVNKNYMNYMTHGSSS
;
A
#
# COMPACT_ATOMS: atom_id res chain seq x y z
N MET A 1 -14.02 -15.90 -8.42
CA MET A 1 -12.60 -15.70 -8.04
C MET A 1 -12.33 -14.28 -7.54
N ARG A 2 -12.76 -13.21 -8.22
CA ARG A 2 -12.61 -11.82 -7.69
C ARG A 2 -13.54 -11.50 -6.52
N GLU A 3 -14.80 -11.95 -6.59
CA GLU A 3 -15.77 -11.75 -5.50
C GLU A 3 -15.39 -12.50 -4.22
N SER A 4 -14.84 -13.71 -4.34
CA SER A 4 -14.41 -14.52 -3.20
C SER A 4 -13.24 -13.90 -2.43
N PHE A 5 -12.31 -13.21 -3.11
CA PHE A 5 -11.20 -12.52 -2.45
C PHE A 5 -11.70 -11.32 -1.63
N VAL A 6 -12.53 -10.48 -2.25
CA VAL A 6 -13.13 -9.32 -1.57
C VAL A 6 -14.00 -9.79 -0.39
N SER A 7 -14.80 -10.86 -0.56
CA SER A 7 -15.66 -11.37 0.51
C SER A 7 -14.90 -11.94 1.71
N THR A 8 -13.76 -12.61 1.50
CA THR A 8 -12.94 -13.12 2.61
C THR A 8 -12.31 -11.99 3.42
N ILE A 9 -11.87 -10.93 2.74
CA ILE A 9 -11.32 -9.74 3.40
C ILE A 9 -12.44 -8.95 4.09
N ASP A 10 -13.64 -8.94 3.50
CA ASP A 10 -14.82 -8.28 4.04
C ASP A 10 -15.19 -8.83 5.44
N ILE A 11 -15.25 -10.16 5.57
CA ILE A 11 -15.54 -10.83 6.84
C ILE A 11 -14.51 -10.42 7.91
N ARG A 12 -13.22 -10.39 7.56
CA ARG A 12 -12.15 -10.06 8.51
C ARG A 12 -12.12 -8.58 8.88
N GLY A 13 -12.36 -7.69 7.92
CA GLY A 13 -12.42 -6.25 8.16
C GLY A 13 -13.54 -5.88 9.13
N GLN A 14 -14.72 -6.50 8.98
CA GLN A 14 -15.85 -6.27 9.90
C GLN A 14 -15.63 -6.88 11.29
N SER A 15 -15.02 -8.06 11.38
CA SER A 15 -14.78 -8.73 12.67
C SER A 15 -13.65 -8.12 13.50
N HIS A 16 -12.78 -7.29 12.91
CA HIS A 16 -11.60 -6.73 13.57
C HIS A 16 -11.44 -5.22 13.31
N PRO A 17 -12.37 -4.37 13.75
CA PRO A 17 -12.33 -2.94 13.47
C PRO A 17 -11.16 -2.21 14.14
N LYS A 18 -10.54 -2.82 15.16
CA LYS A 18 -9.37 -2.28 15.87
C LYS A 18 -8.02 -2.79 15.32
N THR A 19 -8.04 -3.59 14.25
CA THR A 19 -6.84 -4.15 13.65
C THR A 19 -6.63 -3.50 12.30
N ASN A 20 -5.43 -2.97 12.06
CA ASN A 20 -5.04 -2.57 10.72
C ASN A 20 -4.62 -3.78 9.88
N PHE A 21 -5.00 -3.77 8.61
CA PHE A 21 -4.69 -4.81 7.65
C PHE A 21 -3.87 -4.24 6.51
N ASN A 22 -2.69 -4.81 6.23
CA ASN A 22 -1.98 -4.54 4.99
C ASN A 22 -2.29 -5.63 3.95
N ILE A 23 -2.70 -5.23 2.74
CA ILE A 23 -2.85 -6.11 1.58
C ILE A 23 -1.71 -5.78 0.61
N PRO A 24 -0.64 -6.58 0.55
CA PRO A 24 0.56 -6.24 -0.22
C PRO A 24 0.33 -6.16 -1.73
N HIS A 25 1.26 -5.53 -2.45
CA HIS A 25 1.33 -5.51 -3.92
C HIS A 25 0.07 -4.96 -4.61
N PHE A 26 -0.60 -3.96 -4.02
CA PHE A 26 -1.93 -3.49 -4.45
C PHE A 26 -2.98 -4.60 -4.59
N GLY A 27 -2.82 -5.67 -3.80
CA GLY A 27 -3.70 -6.83 -3.78
C GLY A 27 -3.77 -7.55 -5.12
N PHE A 28 -4.99 -7.82 -5.59
CA PHE A 28 -5.20 -8.50 -6.87
C PHE A 28 -5.17 -7.55 -8.07
N SER A 29 -5.65 -6.32 -7.88
CA SER A 29 -5.65 -5.25 -8.89
C SER A 29 -6.01 -3.93 -8.23
N ARG A 30 -5.55 -2.81 -8.76
CA ARG A 30 -5.92 -1.45 -8.29
C ARG A 30 -7.43 -1.26 -8.15
N ARG A 31 -8.24 -1.79 -9.08
CA ARG A 31 -9.71 -1.72 -9.02
C ARG A 31 -10.31 -2.53 -7.86
N ALA A 32 -9.80 -3.73 -7.61
CA ALA A 32 -10.27 -4.53 -6.48
C ALA A 32 -9.80 -3.91 -5.16
N MET A 33 -8.58 -3.39 -5.15
CA MET A 33 -7.99 -2.73 -4.00
C MET A 33 -8.71 -1.43 -3.63
N SER A 34 -9.11 -0.62 -4.62
CA SER A 34 -9.87 0.61 -4.38
C SER A 34 -11.17 0.35 -3.62
N LEU A 35 -11.91 -0.70 -4.00
CA LEU A 35 -13.14 -1.09 -3.30
C LEU A 35 -12.90 -1.44 -1.82
N LEU A 36 -11.74 -2.03 -1.50
CA LEU A 36 -11.37 -2.37 -0.12
C LEU A 36 -10.92 -1.13 0.65
N LEU A 37 -10.12 -0.26 0.03
CA LEU A 37 -9.65 0.99 0.64
C LEU A 37 -10.82 1.95 0.92
N ASP A 38 -11.78 2.04 0.00
CA ASP A 38 -12.98 2.87 0.15
C ASP A 38 -13.89 2.34 1.27
N LYS A 39 -13.97 1.01 1.43
CA LYS A 39 -14.87 0.36 2.39
C LYS A 39 -14.29 0.27 3.81
N TYR A 40 -12.98 0.10 3.96
CA TYR A 40 -12.34 -0.16 5.25
C TYR A 40 -11.32 0.92 5.63
N PRO A 41 -11.64 1.79 6.60
CA PRO A 41 -10.71 2.80 7.10
C PRO A 41 -9.51 2.21 7.86
N ASN A 42 -9.47 0.90 8.09
CA ASN A 42 -8.33 0.14 8.67
C ASN A 42 -7.59 -0.74 7.63
N CYS A 43 -7.94 -0.69 6.33
CA CYS A 43 -7.21 -1.35 5.25
C CYS A 43 -6.13 -0.47 4.59
N TYR A 44 -4.91 -0.98 4.55
CA TYR A 44 -3.72 -0.42 3.91
C TYR A 44 -3.24 -1.36 2.80
N THR A 45 -2.33 -0.87 1.96
CA THR A 45 -1.64 -1.66 0.92
C THR A 45 -0.21 -1.17 0.73
N ASP A 46 0.59 -1.84 -0.08
CA ASP A 46 1.94 -1.42 -0.46
C ASP A 46 2.21 -1.70 -1.94
N MET A 47 3.29 -1.08 -2.45
CA MET A 47 3.71 -1.19 -3.85
C MET A 47 4.70 -2.31 -4.13
N SER A 48 5.04 -3.14 -3.13
CA SER A 48 6.20 -4.03 -3.19
C SER A 48 6.19 -4.92 -4.44
N SER A 49 7.35 -5.11 -5.06
CA SER A 49 7.50 -5.89 -6.30
C SER A 49 6.68 -5.43 -7.53
N LEU A 50 6.18 -4.18 -7.55
CA LEU A 50 5.42 -3.63 -8.68
C LEU A 50 6.19 -2.67 -9.60
N GLU A 51 7.46 -2.35 -9.32
CA GLU A 51 8.24 -1.34 -10.07
C GLU A 51 8.17 -1.52 -11.60
N PRO A 52 8.39 -2.73 -12.18
CA PRO A 52 8.35 -2.89 -13.64
C PRO A 52 6.98 -2.61 -14.25
N PHE A 53 5.89 -2.88 -13.51
CA PHE A 53 4.52 -2.61 -13.96
C PHE A 53 4.18 -1.12 -13.83
N MET A 54 4.73 -0.47 -12.79
CA MET A 54 4.61 0.97 -12.60
C MET A 54 5.29 1.74 -13.72
N GLU A 55 6.46 1.30 -14.17
CA GLU A 55 7.14 1.89 -15.33
C GLU A 55 6.37 1.70 -16.65
N GLN A 56 5.62 0.60 -16.79
CA GLN A 56 4.79 0.34 -17.96
C GLN A 56 3.52 1.22 -17.99
N GLU A 57 2.91 1.49 -16.84
CA GLU A 57 1.66 2.27 -16.74
C GLU A 57 1.73 3.46 -15.75
N PRO A 58 2.71 4.37 -15.88
CA PRO A 58 3.06 5.33 -14.84
C PRO A 58 1.90 6.24 -14.46
N ALA A 59 1.14 6.74 -15.44
CA ALA A 59 0.00 7.62 -15.19
C ALA A 59 -1.06 6.94 -14.30
N SER A 60 -1.43 5.70 -14.61
CA SER A 60 -2.47 4.99 -13.85
C SER A 60 -2.02 4.65 -12.43
N TYR A 61 -0.74 4.31 -12.25
CA TYR A 61 -0.17 4.06 -10.92
C TYR A 61 -0.06 5.34 -10.10
N LYS A 62 0.44 6.44 -10.69
CA LYS A 62 0.49 7.76 -10.04
C LYS A 62 -0.90 8.20 -9.58
N SER A 63 -1.93 8.09 -10.43
CA SER A 63 -3.30 8.45 -10.04
C SER A 63 -3.83 7.63 -8.87
N PHE A 64 -3.62 6.30 -8.89
CA PHE A 64 -4.02 5.44 -7.77
C PHE A 64 -3.29 5.80 -6.48
N MET A 65 -1.98 6.02 -6.57
CA MET A 65 -1.14 6.38 -5.43
C MET A 65 -1.51 7.74 -4.85
N GLN A 66 -1.82 8.72 -5.69
CA GLN A 66 -2.27 10.04 -5.27
C GLN A 66 -3.64 9.98 -4.58
N GLN A 67 -4.58 9.20 -5.11
CA GLN A 67 -5.92 9.04 -4.55
C GLN A 67 -5.89 8.38 -3.16
N TYR A 68 -5.02 7.38 -2.97
CA TYR A 68 -4.94 6.59 -1.73
C TYR A 68 -3.67 6.85 -0.92
N GLN A 69 -3.06 8.03 -1.09
CA GLN A 69 -1.73 8.38 -0.58
C GLN A 69 -1.56 8.23 0.94
N ASP A 70 -2.63 8.31 1.74
CA ASP A 70 -2.55 8.17 3.19
C ASP A 70 -2.66 6.69 3.66
N ARG A 71 -2.91 5.75 2.73
CA ARG A 71 -3.16 4.33 2.99
C ARG A 71 -2.21 3.37 2.27
N ILE A 72 -1.17 3.91 1.63
CA ILE A 72 -0.13 3.13 0.96
C ILE A 72 1.15 3.17 1.78
N LEU A 73 1.67 2.00 2.12
CA LEU A 73 2.92 1.80 2.83
C LEU A 73 4.06 1.58 1.85
N PHE A 74 5.28 1.89 2.27
CA PHE A 74 6.49 1.44 1.60
C PHE A 74 6.76 -0.03 1.91
N GLY A 75 7.12 -0.80 0.88
CA GLY A 75 7.61 -2.17 1.03
C GLY A 75 8.57 -2.51 -0.11
N SER A 76 9.79 -2.94 0.19
CA SER A 76 10.81 -3.22 -0.83
C SER A 76 10.80 -4.66 -1.35
N ASP A 77 10.08 -5.57 -0.67
CA ASP A 77 10.20 -7.02 -0.88
C ASP A 77 11.65 -7.53 -0.81
N ALA A 78 12.48 -6.86 0.00
CA ALA A 78 13.84 -7.29 0.25
C ALA A 78 13.86 -8.55 1.12
N VAL A 79 14.68 -9.52 0.73
CA VAL A 79 14.93 -10.74 1.51
C VAL A 79 16.35 -10.72 2.05
N MET A 80 16.65 -11.65 2.98
CA MET A 80 18.00 -11.80 3.52
C MET A 80 19.03 -11.98 2.39
N GLY A 81 20.06 -11.15 2.39
CA GLY A 81 21.11 -11.14 1.35
C GLY A 81 20.86 -10.17 0.19
N GLN A 82 19.78 -9.38 0.21
CA GLN A 82 19.49 -8.36 -0.81
C GLN A 82 19.13 -6.98 -0.19
N PRO A 83 19.94 -6.42 0.73
CA PRO A 83 19.67 -5.12 1.35
C PRO A 83 19.58 -3.97 0.34
N GLU A 84 20.30 -4.06 -0.78
CA GLU A 84 20.29 -3.09 -1.88
C GLU A 84 18.91 -2.91 -2.53
N ARG A 85 18.01 -3.90 -2.38
CA ARG A 85 16.61 -3.75 -2.83
C ARG A 85 15.89 -2.63 -2.09
N VAL A 86 16.18 -2.43 -0.80
CA VAL A 86 15.57 -1.34 -0.02
C VAL A 86 15.95 0.01 -0.61
N GLU A 87 17.23 0.22 -0.85
CA GLU A 87 17.77 1.48 -1.37
C GLU A 87 17.27 1.76 -2.80
N SER A 88 17.39 0.77 -3.70
CA SER A 88 16.91 0.92 -5.08
C SER A 88 15.40 1.17 -5.16
N THR A 89 14.59 0.53 -4.30
CA THR A 89 13.14 0.83 -4.23
C THR A 89 12.90 2.27 -3.77
N LEU A 90 13.63 2.76 -2.76
CA LEU A 90 13.50 4.15 -2.30
C LEU A 90 13.85 5.16 -3.39
N GLU A 91 14.95 4.92 -4.10
CA GLU A 91 15.37 5.76 -5.22
C GLU A 91 14.35 5.74 -6.36
N PHE A 92 13.85 4.56 -6.71
CA PHE A 92 12.77 4.41 -7.69
C PHE A 92 11.54 5.23 -7.27
N MET A 93 11.07 5.08 -6.04
CA MET A 93 9.86 5.77 -5.56
C MET A 93 10.01 7.28 -5.50
N ASN A 94 11.18 7.77 -5.10
CA ASN A 94 11.49 9.20 -5.10
C ASN A 94 11.42 9.78 -6.52
N ARG A 95 12.06 9.11 -7.49
CA ARG A 95 12.02 9.53 -8.90
C ARG A 95 10.66 9.33 -9.54
N PHE A 96 9.94 8.27 -9.20
CA PHE A 96 8.67 7.92 -9.81
C PHE A 96 7.59 8.90 -9.37
N LEU A 97 7.47 9.19 -8.07
CA LEU A 97 6.38 10.03 -7.56
C LEU A 97 6.52 11.50 -7.93
N GLU A 98 7.75 12.03 -7.96
CA GLU A 98 8.03 13.47 -8.20
C GLU A 98 7.28 14.40 -7.24
N ASP A 99 6.81 13.86 -6.11
CA ASP A 99 6.05 14.54 -5.08
C ASP A 99 6.60 14.10 -3.71
N MET A 100 7.32 15.02 -3.07
CA MET A 100 7.97 14.75 -1.79
C MET A 100 6.98 14.56 -0.63
N GLU A 101 5.78 15.13 -0.72
CA GLU A 101 4.76 14.93 0.31
C GLU A 101 4.25 13.49 0.24
N ILE A 102 3.85 13.04 -0.95
CA ILE A 102 3.37 11.66 -1.16
C ILE A 102 4.49 10.66 -0.84
N PHE A 103 5.73 10.94 -1.26
CA PHE A 103 6.88 10.11 -0.94
C PHE A 103 7.07 9.98 0.57
N HIS A 104 7.09 11.09 1.32
CA HIS A 104 7.24 11.08 2.78
C HIS A 104 6.08 10.35 3.49
N LYS A 105 4.86 10.45 2.95
CA LYS A 105 3.72 9.68 3.44
C LYS A 105 3.98 8.17 3.35
N LEU A 106 4.38 7.70 2.18
CA LEU A 106 4.63 6.28 1.93
C LEU A 106 5.74 5.71 2.81
N VAL A 107 6.90 6.39 2.89
CA VAL A 107 8.10 5.85 3.53
C VAL A 107 8.13 6.04 5.06
N ASN A 108 7.24 6.88 5.61
CA ASN A 108 7.27 7.20 7.04
C ASN A 108 5.87 7.36 7.65
N LYS A 109 5.13 8.42 7.29
CA LYS A 109 3.93 8.83 8.02
C LYS A 109 2.86 7.74 8.08
N ASN A 110 2.65 7.03 6.98
CA ASN A 110 1.62 5.99 6.90
C ASN A 110 1.96 4.78 7.77
N TYR A 111 3.23 4.43 7.90
CA TYR A 111 3.68 3.38 8.82
C TYR A 111 3.40 3.77 10.28
N MET A 112 3.66 5.02 10.67
CA MET A 112 3.36 5.49 12.02
C MET A 112 1.84 5.44 12.32
N ASN A 113 1.00 5.80 11.36
CA ASN A 113 -0.45 5.67 11.48
C ASN A 113 -0.91 4.20 11.52
N TYR A 114 -0.26 3.35 10.73
CA TYR A 114 -0.51 1.91 10.71
C TYR A 114 -0.22 1.26 12.07
N MET A 115 0.84 1.69 12.77
CA MET A 115 1.24 1.12 14.05
C MET A 115 0.45 1.64 15.25
N THR A 116 -0.22 2.80 15.14
CA THR A 116 -0.87 3.49 16.27
C THR A 116 -2.39 3.34 16.31
N HIS A 117 -3.01 2.76 15.29
CA HIS A 117 -4.45 2.51 15.29
C HIS A 117 -4.78 1.41 16.32
N GLY A 118 -5.57 1.76 17.33
CA GLY A 118 -5.90 0.89 18.47
C GLY A 118 -5.11 1.17 19.75
N SER A 119 -4.11 2.07 19.73
CA SER A 119 -3.34 2.48 20.91
C SER A 119 -4.03 3.58 21.76
N SER A 120 -5.20 4.04 21.34
CA SER A 120 -6.04 4.96 22.11
C SER A 120 -6.97 4.15 23.01
N SER A 121 -6.47 3.78 24.19
CA SER A 121 -7.26 3.30 25.33
C SER A 121 -7.26 4.34 26.43
#